data_AF-A0A7W7GG60-F1
#
_entry.id   AF-A0A7W7GG60-F1
#
_cell.length_a   1.000
_cell.length_b   1.000
_cell.length_c   1.000
_cell.angle_alpha   90.00
_cell.angle_beta   90.00
_cell.angle_gamma   90.00
#
_symmetry.space_group_name_H-M   'P 1'
#
loop_
_entity.id
_entity.type
_entity.pdbx_description
1 polymer ?
#
loop_
_entity_poly.entity_id
_entity_poly.type
_entity_poly.pdbx_seq_one_letter_code
_entity_poly.pdbx_strand_id
1 'polypeptide(L)'
;MTALLDHVAGLCAEGAEAAPQEFHDLLERAGAGTDAAAYLHSLSRTIRTLAQNSQDDYDELPLSRWEVDVRFPRLSGFGVNWVYDAEYATLQDSLQAAIDSEHPYCGEFLAPLAAEAQSALVLFPGGQAMEDSLSPVVGWATPQALRHLLQAVDDHMQREHTAPS
;
A
#
# COMPACT_ATOMS: atom_id res chain seq x y z
N MET A 1 3.03 -21.91 14.94
CA MET A 1 4.15 -22.77 14.49
C MET A 1 5.29 -22.81 15.51
N THR A 2 5.88 -21.67 15.90
CA THR A 2 6.95 -21.59 16.92
C THR A 2 6.52 -22.13 18.29
N ALA A 3 5.29 -21.85 18.74
CA ALA A 3 4.75 -22.39 19.99
C ALA A 3 4.63 -23.93 20.00
N LEU A 4 4.40 -24.55 18.84
CA LEU A 4 4.35 -26.01 18.70
C LEU A 4 5.76 -26.62 18.81
N LEU A 5 6.76 -25.96 18.20
CA LEU A 5 8.16 -26.39 18.30
C LEU A 5 8.69 -26.28 19.72
N ASP A 6 8.36 -25.20 20.45
CA ASP A 6 8.72 -25.04 21.86
C ASP A 6 8.02 -26.08 22.76
N HIS A 7 6.76 -26.42 22.45
CA HIS A 7 6.04 -27.46 23.18
C HIS A 7 6.65 -28.85 22.97
N VAL A 8 6.99 -29.20 21.74
CA VAL A 8 7.64 -30.48 21.42
C VAL A 8 9.06 -30.56 21.99
N ALA A 9 9.79 -29.44 22.04
CA ALA A 9 11.09 -29.38 22.72
C ALA A 9 10.97 -29.74 24.22
N GLY A 10 9.93 -29.25 24.89
CA GLY A 10 9.62 -29.62 26.28
C GLY A 10 9.35 -31.12 26.44
N LEU A 11 8.55 -31.71 25.56
CA LEU A 11 8.25 -33.15 25.59
C LEU A 11 9.50 -34.01 25.35
N CYS A 12 10.41 -33.57 24.47
CA CYS A 12 11.68 -34.26 24.25
C CYS A 12 12.62 -34.17 25.46
N ALA A 13 12.68 -33.02 26.14
CA ALA A 13 13.51 -32.83 27.33
C ALA A 13 13.00 -33.63 28.55
N GLU A 14 11.68 -33.84 28.63
CA GLU A 14 11.04 -34.63 29.68
C GLU A 14 11.13 -36.16 29.43
N GLY A 15 11.72 -36.59 28.32
CA GLY A 15 11.89 -38.01 27.98
C GLY A 15 10.59 -38.72 27.63
N ALA A 16 9.57 -37.97 27.19
CA ALA A 16 8.26 -38.55 26.91
C ALA A 16 8.31 -39.49 25.69
N GLU A 17 8.02 -40.79 25.90
CA GLU A 17 7.90 -41.85 24.87
C GLU A 17 6.73 -41.64 23.86
N ALA A 18 6.12 -40.46 23.83
CA ALA A 18 4.85 -40.22 23.13
C ALA A 18 5.00 -39.85 21.65
N ALA A 19 6.22 -39.58 21.16
CA ALA A 19 6.45 -39.23 19.76
C ALA A 19 6.86 -40.47 18.94
N PRO A 20 6.36 -40.62 17.69
CA PRO A 20 6.74 -41.75 16.84
C PRO A 20 8.25 -41.85 16.61
N GLN A 21 8.80 -43.06 16.55
CA GLN A 21 10.24 -43.29 16.32
C GLN A 21 10.76 -42.56 15.08
N GLU A 22 9.98 -42.53 14.00
CA GLU A 22 10.30 -41.82 12.76
C GLU A 22 10.53 -40.31 12.98
N PHE A 23 9.82 -39.71 13.94
CA PHE A 23 10.02 -38.30 14.31
C PHE A 23 11.36 -38.08 14.99
N HIS A 24 11.78 -39.00 15.86
CA HIS A 24 13.09 -38.96 16.51
C HIS A 24 14.23 -39.13 15.50
N ASP A 25 14.10 -40.09 14.58
CA ASP A 25 15.10 -40.33 13.53
C ASP A 25 15.28 -39.10 12.61
N LEU A 26 14.17 -38.43 12.28
CA LEU A 26 14.21 -37.19 11.48
C LEU A 26 14.86 -36.04 12.26
N LEU A 27 14.56 -35.90 13.55
CA LEU A 27 15.16 -34.87 14.40
C LEU A 27 16.66 -35.09 14.59
N GLU A 28 17.10 -36.32 14.81
CA GLU A 28 18.53 -36.64 14.97
C GLU A 28 19.30 -36.31 13.69
N ARG A 29 18.75 -36.69 12.52
CA ARG A 29 19.33 -36.36 11.21
C ARG A 29 19.37 -34.86 10.96
N ALA A 30 18.32 -34.13 11.33
CA ALA A 30 18.24 -32.68 11.11
C ALA A 30 19.13 -31.89 12.09
N GLY A 31 19.25 -32.35 13.33
CA GLY A 31 20.08 -31.75 14.38
C GLY A 31 21.58 -32.05 14.23
N ALA A 32 21.97 -32.95 13.33
CA ALA A 32 23.36 -33.32 13.06
C ALA A 32 24.16 -33.69 14.33
N GLY A 33 23.55 -34.42 15.25
CA GLY A 33 24.15 -34.81 16.53
C GLY A 33 23.98 -33.79 17.68
N THR A 34 23.25 -32.70 17.45
CA THR A 34 22.80 -31.79 18.52
C THR A 34 21.64 -32.41 19.29
N ASP A 35 21.56 -32.13 20.60
CA ASP A 35 20.40 -32.48 21.42
C ASP A 35 19.09 -31.96 20.78
N ALA A 36 18.07 -32.82 20.75
CA ALA A 36 16.82 -32.57 20.03
C ALA A 36 16.06 -31.36 20.60
N ALA A 37 16.03 -31.19 21.91
CA ALA A 37 15.38 -30.04 22.55
C ALA A 37 16.14 -28.74 22.26
N ALA A 38 17.48 -28.78 22.32
CA ALA A 38 18.33 -27.64 21.95
C ALA A 38 18.14 -27.25 20.47
N TYR A 39 18.06 -28.22 19.56
CA TYR A 39 17.81 -27.98 18.13
C TYR A 39 16.44 -27.33 17.90
N LEU A 40 15.37 -27.87 18.50
CA LEU A 40 14.01 -27.35 18.35
C LEU A 40 13.87 -25.92 18.91
N HIS A 41 14.48 -25.62 20.06
CA HIS A 41 14.49 -24.25 20.59
C HIS A 41 15.30 -23.28 19.70
N SER A 42 16.43 -23.72 19.17
CA SER A 42 17.21 -22.93 18.20
C SER A 42 16.41 -22.64 16.94
N LEU A 43 15.71 -23.64 16.41
CA LEU A 43 14.85 -23.50 15.24
C LEU A 43 13.66 -22.56 15.52
N SER A 44 12.98 -22.72 16.65
CA SER A 44 11.90 -21.83 17.09
C SER A 44 12.38 -20.37 17.18
N ARG A 45 13.54 -20.14 17.80
CA ARG A 45 14.17 -18.81 17.89
C ARG A 45 14.52 -18.25 16.51
N THR A 46 15.07 -19.07 15.63
CA THR A 46 15.45 -18.66 14.27
C THR A 46 14.24 -18.28 13.44
N ILE A 47 13.18 -19.09 13.46
CA ILE A 47 11.90 -18.80 12.80
C ILE A 47 11.28 -17.52 13.36
N ARG A 48 11.31 -17.34 14.68
CA ARG A 48 10.81 -16.11 15.32
C ARG A 48 11.62 -14.88 14.89
N THR A 49 12.94 -15.02 14.79
CA THR A 49 13.84 -13.96 14.33
C THR A 49 13.58 -13.63 12.86
N LEU A 50 13.38 -14.62 12.00
CA LEU A 50 13.03 -14.42 10.59
C LEU A 50 11.64 -13.81 10.42
N ALA A 51 10.67 -14.19 11.24
CA ALA A 51 9.33 -13.60 11.23
C ALA A 51 9.30 -12.18 11.80
N GLN A 52 10.25 -11.80 12.66
CA GLN A 52 10.41 -10.45 13.19
C GLN A 52 11.31 -9.57 12.30
N ASN A 53 12.21 -10.20 11.54
CA ASN A 53 13.05 -9.58 10.52
C ASN A 53 12.47 -9.77 9.11
N SER A 54 11.15 -9.82 8.97
CA SER A 54 10.55 -9.36 7.72
C SER A 54 10.87 -7.87 7.67
N GLN A 55 12.04 -7.52 7.10
CA GLN A 55 12.19 -6.21 6.51
C GLN A 55 10.98 -6.09 5.60
N ASP A 56 10.07 -5.16 5.91
CA ASP A 56 9.03 -4.75 4.99
C ASP A 56 9.71 -4.65 3.62
N ASP A 57 9.17 -5.37 2.63
CA ASP A 57 9.74 -5.30 1.29
C ASP A 57 9.82 -3.80 0.91
N TYR A 58 10.79 -3.37 0.10
CA TYR A 58 10.88 -1.94 -0.23
C TYR A 58 9.57 -1.43 -0.88
N ASP A 59 8.79 -2.34 -1.46
CA ASP A 59 7.47 -2.11 -2.04
C ASP A 59 6.32 -2.05 -0.98
N GLU A 60 6.57 -2.44 0.26
CA GLU A 60 5.63 -2.42 1.40
C GLU A 60 5.82 -1.19 2.31
N LEU A 61 6.91 -0.42 2.13
CA LEU A 61 7.12 0.83 2.84
C LEU A 61 6.23 1.95 2.26
N PRO A 62 5.54 2.74 3.12
CA PRO A 62 4.81 3.91 2.65
C PRO A 62 5.74 4.84 1.87
N LEU A 63 5.27 5.34 0.72
CA LEU A 63 6.04 6.29 -0.08
C LEU A 63 6.46 7.48 0.79
N SER A 64 7.75 7.79 0.77
CA SER A 64 8.28 8.97 1.43
C SER A 64 7.82 10.24 0.71
N ARG A 65 7.86 11.37 1.41
CA ARG A 65 7.38 12.66 0.89
C ARG A 65 7.94 13.03 -0.49
N TRP A 66 9.24 12.84 -0.72
CA TRP A 66 9.86 13.19 -2.00
C TRP A 66 9.43 12.23 -3.13
N GLU A 67 9.12 10.97 -2.82
CA GLU A 67 8.61 10.00 -3.80
C GLU A 67 7.20 10.37 -4.22
N VAL A 68 6.37 10.84 -3.29
CA VAL A 68 5.04 11.38 -3.58
C VAL A 68 5.13 12.61 -4.48
N ASP A 69 6.03 13.56 -4.17
CA ASP A 69 6.26 14.76 -4.99
C ASP A 69 6.66 14.41 -6.44
N VAL A 70 7.52 13.40 -6.62
CA VAL A 70 8.00 12.97 -7.94
C VAL A 70 6.93 12.16 -8.69
N ARG A 71 6.12 11.37 -7.98
CA ARG A 71 5.15 10.45 -8.58
C ARG A 71 3.81 11.10 -8.90
N PHE A 72 3.43 12.17 -8.18
CA PHE A 72 2.16 12.87 -8.35
C PHE A 72 2.31 14.37 -8.66
N PRO A 73 3.11 14.76 -9.66
CA PRO A 73 3.34 16.17 -9.98
C PRO A 73 2.08 16.86 -10.52
N ARG A 74 1.18 16.16 -11.23
CA ARG A 74 -0.06 16.77 -11.74
C ARG A 74 -1.05 17.04 -10.62
N LEU A 75 -1.22 16.11 -9.69
CA LEU A 75 -2.09 16.33 -8.52
C LEU A 75 -1.57 17.47 -7.63
N SER A 76 -0.26 17.53 -7.43
CA SER A 76 0.39 18.60 -6.67
C SER A 76 0.21 19.96 -7.35
N GLY A 77 0.53 20.04 -8.65
CA GLY A 77 0.35 21.26 -9.44
C GLY A 77 -1.10 21.71 -9.54
N PHE A 78 -2.04 20.77 -9.65
CA PHE A 78 -3.47 21.07 -9.64
C PHE A 78 -3.89 21.77 -8.35
N GLY A 79 -3.42 21.26 -7.19
CA GLY A 79 -3.69 21.86 -5.89
C GLY A 79 -3.25 23.33 -5.83
N VAL A 80 -2.02 23.59 -6.28
CA VAL A 80 -1.45 24.95 -6.33
C VAL A 80 -2.24 25.88 -7.24
N ASN A 81 -2.63 25.43 -8.43
CA ASN A 81 -3.24 26.30 -9.44
C ASN A 81 -4.74 26.53 -9.23
N TRP A 82 -5.45 25.57 -8.65
CA TRP A 82 -6.93 25.58 -8.66
C TRP A 82 -7.56 25.45 -7.29
N VAL A 83 -6.86 24.88 -6.30
CA VAL A 83 -7.47 24.54 -5.00
C VAL A 83 -7.07 25.51 -3.89
N TYR A 84 -5.79 25.88 -3.80
CA TYR A 84 -5.27 26.61 -2.64
C TYR A 84 -5.52 28.12 -2.66
N ASP A 85 -5.80 28.70 -3.83
CA ASP A 85 -6.08 30.14 -3.96
C ASP A 85 -7.50 30.54 -3.54
N ALA A 86 -8.33 29.59 -3.10
CA ALA A 86 -9.68 29.79 -2.55
C ALA A 86 -10.62 30.63 -3.45
N GLU A 87 -10.38 30.63 -4.77
CA GLU A 87 -11.21 31.31 -5.77
C GLU A 87 -12.64 30.77 -5.80
N TYR A 88 -12.80 29.47 -5.51
CA TYR A 88 -14.07 28.76 -5.55
C TYR A 88 -14.58 28.44 -4.15
N ALA A 89 -15.90 28.50 -3.97
CA ALA A 89 -16.56 28.25 -2.68
C ALA A 89 -16.40 26.80 -2.19
N THR A 90 -16.30 25.85 -3.12
CA THR A 90 -16.08 24.43 -2.81
C THR A 90 -15.00 23.83 -3.69
N LEU A 91 -14.38 22.76 -3.20
CA LEU A 91 -13.45 21.96 -4.00
C LEU A 91 -14.10 21.42 -5.27
N GLN A 92 -15.38 21.05 -5.21
CA GLN A 92 -16.10 20.53 -6.37
C GLN A 92 -16.27 21.59 -7.46
N ASP A 93 -16.57 22.83 -7.08
CA ASP A 93 -16.66 23.94 -8.03
C ASP A 93 -15.29 24.23 -8.67
N SER A 94 -14.21 24.17 -7.88
CA SER A 94 -12.83 24.31 -8.38
C SER A 94 -12.48 23.21 -9.38
N LEU A 95 -12.77 21.94 -9.06
CA LEU A 95 -12.54 20.80 -9.96
C LEU A 95 -13.29 20.98 -11.28
N GLN A 96 -14.56 21.36 -11.22
CA GLN A 96 -15.40 21.53 -12.40
C GLN A 96 -14.89 22.69 -13.27
N ALA A 97 -14.60 23.84 -12.66
CA ALA A 97 -14.11 25.01 -13.38
C ALA A 97 -12.76 24.75 -14.05
N ALA A 98 -11.85 24.06 -13.37
CA ALA A 98 -10.57 23.65 -13.94
C ALA A 98 -10.81 22.79 -15.19
N ILE A 99 -11.56 21.70 -15.07
CA ILE A 99 -11.85 20.77 -16.17
C ILE A 99 -12.49 21.48 -17.37
N ASP A 100 -13.47 22.35 -17.13
CA ASP A 100 -14.15 23.07 -18.20
C ASP A 100 -13.25 24.10 -18.90
N SER A 101 -12.25 24.64 -18.19
CA SER A 101 -11.31 25.63 -18.75
C SER A 101 -10.27 25.04 -19.70
N GLU A 102 -10.01 23.72 -19.64
CA GLU A 102 -8.91 23.09 -20.39
C GLU A 102 -9.23 22.87 -21.87
N HIS A 103 -10.47 23.07 -22.31
CA HIS A 103 -10.82 22.92 -23.73
C HIS A 103 -10.14 23.98 -24.60
N PRO A 104 -9.53 23.62 -25.76
CA PRO A 104 -9.56 22.31 -26.43
C PRO A 104 -8.39 21.36 -26.12
N TYR A 105 -7.54 21.70 -25.16
CA TYR A 105 -6.35 20.94 -24.76
C TYR A 105 -6.61 19.95 -23.61
N CYS A 106 -7.89 19.66 -23.35
CA CYS A 106 -8.37 18.77 -22.28
C CYS A 106 -7.67 17.40 -22.29
N GLY A 107 -7.35 16.84 -23.46
CA GLY A 107 -6.62 15.56 -23.55
C GLY A 107 -5.18 15.62 -23.02
N GLU A 108 -4.49 16.74 -23.18
CA GLU A 108 -3.10 16.91 -22.73
C GLU A 108 -3.02 17.14 -21.21
N PHE A 109 -4.01 17.82 -20.65
CA PHE A 109 -4.05 18.16 -19.23
C PHE A 109 -4.77 17.10 -18.39
N LEU A 110 -5.98 16.69 -18.79
CA LEU A 110 -6.84 15.84 -17.97
C LEU A 110 -6.43 14.37 -18.00
N ALA A 111 -5.91 13.85 -19.11
CA ALA A 111 -5.47 12.46 -19.19
C ALA A 111 -4.36 12.12 -18.18
N PRO A 112 -3.23 12.86 -18.09
CA PRO A 112 -2.21 12.57 -17.09
C PRO A 112 -2.69 12.84 -15.66
N LEU A 113 -3.54 13.85 -15.45
CA LEU A 113 -4.14 14.12 -14.14
C LEU A 113 -5.03 12.96 -13.66
N ALA A 114 -5.88 12.42 -14.54
CA ALA A 114 -6.72 11.27 -14.26
C ALA A 114 -5.88 10.00 -14.01
N ALA A 115 -4.81 9.79 -14.77
CA ALA A 115 -3.90 8.66 -14.56
C ALA A 115 -3.23 8.70 -13.18
N GLU A 116 -2.80 9.88 -12.73
CA GLU A 116 -2.25 10.06 -11.38
C GLU A 116 -3.31 9.84 -10.29
N ALA A 117 -4.53 10.37 -10.47
CA ALA A 117 -5.63 10.16 -9.53
C ALA A 117 -6.00 8.67 -9.38
N GLN A 118 -6.07 7.94 -10.50
CA GLN A 118 -6.28 6.49 -10.48
C GLN A 118 -5.13 5.76 -9.78
N SER A 119 -3.88 6.13 -10.08
CA SER A 119 -2.70 5.53 -9.45
C SER A 119 -2.68 5.74 -7.95
N ALA A 120 -3.04 6.94 -7.47
CA ALA A 120 -3.14 7.25 -6.06
C ALA A 120 -4.21 6.39 -5.35
N LEU A 121 -5.38 6.21 -5.96
CA LEU A 121 -6.45 5.36 -5.42
C LEU A 121 -6.05 3.87 -5.32
N VAL A 122 -5.15 3.41 -6.20
CA VAL A 122 -4.63 2.03 -6.18
C VAL A 122 -3.54 1.88 -5.12
N LEU A 123 -2.59 2.82 -5.04
CA LEU A 123 -1.44 2.74 -4.15
C LEU A 123 -1.80 2.98 -2.68
N PHE A 124 -2.86 3.76 -2.41
CA PHE A 124 -3.29 4.09 -1.07
C PHE A 124 -4.74 3.63 -0.84
N PRO A 125 -4.96 2.31 -0.62
CA PRO A 125 -6.30 1.76 -0.48
C PRO A 125 -6.94 2.22 0.84
N GLY A 126 -7.89 3.15 0.74
CA GLY A 126 -8.70 3.62 1.86
C GLY A 126 -8.30 5.00 2.38
N GLY A 127 -9.15 5.56 3.26
CA GLY A 127 -8.96 6.92 3.80
C GLY A 127 -7.66 7.08 4.57
N GLN A 128 -7.39 6.18 5.51
CA GLN A 128 -6.22 6.26 6.39
C GLN A 128 -4.89 6.19 5.63
N ALA A 129 -4.74 5.25 4.71
CA ALA A 129 -3.50 5.11 3.92
C ALA A 129 -3.20 6.37 3.09
N MET A 130 -4.26 6.98 2.53
CA MET A 130 -4.15 8.22 1.76
C MET A 130 -3.85 9.43 2.66
N GLU A 131 -4.48 9.51 3.83
CA GLU A 131 -4.23 10.54 4.85
C GLU A 131 -2.80 10.50 5.39
N ASP A 132 -2.24 9.31 5.58
CA ASP A 132 -0.90 9.15 6.15
C ASP A 132 0.21 9.40 5.12
N SER A 133 -0.06 9.12 3.83
CA SER A 133 0.98 9.12 2.79
C SER A 133 0.85 10.28 1.79
N LEU A 134 -0.36 10.53 1.28
CA LEU A 134 -0.58 11.46 0.16
C LEU A 134 -1.03 12.84 0.64
N SER A 135 -2.03 12.90 1.53
CA SER A 135 -2.57 14.17 2.05
C SER A 135 -1.54 15.11 2.70
N PRO A 136 -0.46 14.64 3.35
CA PRO A 136 0.56 15.56 3.90
C PRO A 136 1.33 16.34 2.82
N VAL A 137 1.29 15.85 1.58
CA VAL A 137 1.98 16.42 0.42
C VAL A 137 0.99 17.10 -0.52
N VAL A 138 -0.10 16.39 -0.85
CA VAL A 138 -1.18 16.86 -1.71
C VAL A 138 -2.44 17.05 -0.86
N GLY A 139 -2.51 18.15 -0.12
CA GLY A 139 -3.51 18.38 0.94
C GLY A 139 -4.99 18.31 0.56
N TRP A 140 -5.32 18.37 -0.73
CA TRP A 140 -6.70 18.27 -1.20
C TRP A 140 -7.08 16.83 -1.63
N ALA A 141 -6.09 15.96 -1.85
CA ALA A 141 -6.26 14.65 -2.46
C ALA A 141 -6.74 13.61 -1.45
N THR A 142 -8.04 13.64 -1.17
CA THR A 142 -8.74 12.56 -0.44
C THR A 142 -9.31 11.53 -1.41
N PRO A 143 -9.65 10.30 -0.96
CA PRO A 143 -10.26 9.31 -1.85
C PRO A 143 -11.57 9.81 -2.48
N GLN A 144 -12.35 10.60 -1.75
CA GLN A 144 -13.57 11.20 -2.29
C GLN A 144 -13.27 12.26 -3.34
N ALA A 145 -12.32 13.16 -3.07
CA ALA A 145 -11.92 14.20 -4.01
C ALA A 145 -11.37 13.61 -5.31
N LEU A 146 -10.52 12.58 -5.24
CA LEU A 146 -9.97 11.91 -6.42
C LEU A 146 -11.06 11.20 -7.25
N ARG A 147 -12.05 10.57 -6.61
CA ARG A 147 -13.18 9.98 -7.32
C ARG A 147 -14.06 11.04 -7.98
N HIS A 148 -14.31 12.17 -7.31
CA HIS A 148 -15.04 13.28 -7.90
C HIS A 148 -14.30 13.88 -9.10
N LEU A 149 -12.98 14.07 -9.00
CA LEU A 149 -12.14 14.49 -10.12
C LEU A 149 -12.31 13.52 -11.30
N LEU A 150 -12.18 12.21 -11.07
CA LEU A 150 -12.29 11.21 -12.13
C LEU A 150 -13.68 11.20 -12.79
N GLN A 151 -14.74 11.32 -11.99
CA GLN A 151 -16.10 11.43 -12.51
C GLN A 151 -16.27 12.68 -13.38
N ALA A 152 -15.80 13.83 -12.91
CA ALA A 152 -15.92 15.08 -13.65
C ALA A 152 -15.12 15.07 -14.95
N VAL A 153 -13.94 14.43 -14.97
CA VAL A 153 -13.17 14.21 -16.20
C VAL A 153 -13.92 13.30 -17.17
N ASP A 154 -14.48 12.19 -16.70
CA ASP A 154 -15.25 11.27 -17.54
C ASP A 154 -16.51 11.95 -18.12
N ASP A 155 -17.26 12.66 -17.29
CA ASP A 155 -18.46 13.42 -17.70
C ASP A 155 -18.12 14.46 -18.78
N HIS A 156 -17.00 15.17 -18.59
CA HIS A 156 -16.51 16.14 -19.56
C HIS A 156 -16.12 15.49 -20.89
N MET A 157 -15.38 14.38 -20.83
CA MET A 157 -14.96 13.64 -22.03
C MET A 157 -16.16 13.09 -22.78
N GLN A 158 -17.17 12.56 -22.07
CA GLN A 158 -18.40 12.09 -22.67
C GLN A 158 -19.19 13.24 -23.33
N ARG A 159 -19.35 14.37 -22.64
CA ARG A 159 -20.10 15.52 -23.15
C ARG A 159 -19.47 16.14 -24.39
N GLU A 160 -18.16 16.33 -24.38
CA GLU A 160 -17.47 17.12 -25.42
C GLU A 160 -16.89 16.26 -26.56
N HIS A 161 -16.71 14.95 -26.35
CA HIS A 161 -16.03 14.08 -27.31
C HIS A 161 -16.83 12.83 -27.71
N THR A 162 -18.05 12.63 -27.21
CA THR A 162 -18.95 11.63 -27.80
C THR A 162 -19.65 12.24 -29.00
N ALA A 163 -19.56 11.58 -30.17
CA ALA A 163 -20.25 12.04 -31.36
C ALA A 163 -21.78 12.08 -31.13
N PRO A 164 -22.51 13.09 -31.63
CA PRO A 164 -23.96 13.08 -31.60
C PRO A 164 -24.45 11.87 -32.43
N SER A 165 -25.30 11.06 -31.81
CA SER A 165 -25.97 9.91 -32.41
C SER A 165 -26.79 10.26 -33.64
#